data_AF-A0A2H0W6Y2-F1
#
_entry.id   AF-A0A2H0W6Y2-F1
#
_cell.length_a   1.000
_cell.length_b   1.000
_cell.length_c   1.000
_cell.angle_alpha   90.00
_cell.angle_beta   90.00
_cell.angle_gamma   90.00
#
_symmetry.space_group_name_H-M   'P 1'
#
loop_
_entity.id
_entity.type
_entity.pdbx_description
1 polymer ?
#
loop_
_entity_poly.entity_id
_entity_poly.type
_entity_poly.pdbx_seq_one_letter_code
_entity_poly.pdbx_strand_id
1 'polypeptide(L)'
;MEPLPKFDSPIQIFLRQQLVNQPYIYIDLWSLVHFCSGLILGFLFATYYHKKLSWLITLSLLIIYEILEVFLTGIVFVSETYTDKFWDLIIGMAGFFIFYKIFKKIHHS
;
A
#
# COMPACT_ATOMS: atom_id res chain seq x y z
N MET A 1 -9.52 -14.77 16.51
CA MET A 1 -9.54 -13.87 15.34
C MET A 1 -10.38 -12.68 15.74
N GLU A 2 -9.86 -11.46 15.60
CA GLU A 2 -10.67 -10.26 15.82
C GLU A 2 -11.85 -10.27 14.84
N PRO A 3 -13.04 -9.79 15.24
CA PRO A 3 -14.18 -9.73 14.34
C PRO A 3 -13.84 -8.82 13.15
N LEU A 4 -14.21 -9.26 11.94
CA LEU A 4 -14.06 -8.42 10.75
C LEU A 4 -14.87 -7.13 10.95
N PRO A 5 -14.32 -5.99 10.50
CA PRO A 5 -15.00 -4.70 10.65
C PRO A 5 -16.31 -4.67 9.85
N LYS A 6 -17.25 -3.83 10.27
CA LYS A 6 -18.47 -3.56 9.51
C LYS A 6 -18.16 -2.58 8.38
N PHE A 7 -18.63 -2.90 7.19
CA PHE A 7 -18.50 -2.07 5.99
C PHE A 7 -19.86 -1.43 5.70
N ASP A 8 -19.92 -0.11 5.64
CA ASP A 8 -21.19 0.62 5.62
C ASP A 8 -21.53 1.19 4.23
N SER A 9 -20.55 1.26 3.31
CA SER A 9 -20.75 1.77 1.95
C SER A 9 -20.36 0.77 0.85
N PRO A 10 -20.95 0.86 -0.36
CA PRO A 10 -20.58 0.01 -1.49
C PRO A 10 -19.10 0.07 -1.86
N ILE A 11 -18.47 1.25 -1.74
CA ILE A 11 -17.04 1.44 -2.03
C ILE A 11 -16.18 0.73 -0.99
N GLN A 12 -16.52 0.83 0.29
CA GLN A 12 -15.81 0.10 1.35
C GLN A 12 -15.94 -1.42 1.13
N ILE A 13 -17.14 -1.90 0.82
CA ILE A 13 -17.37 -3.32 0.51
C ILE A 13 -16.53 -3.76 -0.69
N PHE A 14 -16.49 -2.95 -1.74
CA PHE A 14 -15.70 -3.24 -2.93
C PHE A 14 -14.20 -3.29 -2.62
N LEU A 15 -13.63 -2.25 -2.02
CA LEU A 15 -12.20 -2.18 -1.73
C LEU A 15 -11.74 -3.26 -0.75
N ARG A 16 -12.65 -3.84 0.03
CA ARG A 16 -12.38 -4.88 1.02
C ARG A 16 -12.66 -6.29 0.52
N GLN A 17 -12.90 -6.44 -0.80
CA GLN A 17 -12.97 -7.75 -1.41
C GLN A 17 -11.61 -8.46 -1.28
N GLN A 18 -11.63 -9.58 -0.57
CA GLN A 18 -10.46 -10.39 -0.30
C GLN A 18 -9.96 -11.06 -1.59
N LEU A 19 -8.68 -10.89 -1.89
CA LEU A 19 -7.98 -11.61 -2.95
C LEU A 19 -7.26 -12.84 -2.40
N VAL A 20 -6.63 -12.69 -1.24
CA VAL A 20 -5.93 -13.78 -0.53
C VAL A 20 -6.26 -13.68 0.96
N ASN A 21 -6.71 -14.78 1.54
CA ASN A 21 -6.97 -14.90 2.97
C ASN A 21 -6.44 -16.25 3.48
N GLN A 22 -5.24 -16.22 4.03
CA GLN A 22 -4.52 -17.39 4.57
C GLN A 22 -3.96 -17.05 5.95
N PRO A 23 -3.55 -18.04 6.76
CA PRO A 23 -2.85 -17.77 8.01
C PRO A 23 -1.65 -16.86 7.75
N TYR A 24 -1.63 -15.69 8.40
CA TYR A 24 -0.59 -14.65 8.29
C TYR A 24 -0.49 -13.91 6.96
N ILE A 25 -1.33 -14.22 5.95
CA ILE A 25 -1.35 -13.51 4.66
C ILE A 25 -2.75 -12.99 4.40
N TYR A 26 -2.87 -11.67 4.31
CA TYR A 26 -4.11 -10.99 3.99
C TYR A 26 -3.84 -9.99 2.88
N ILE A 27 -4.59 -10.11 1.78
CA ILE A 27 -4.52 -9.19 0.64
C ILE A 27 -5.95 -8.97 0.16
N ASP A 28 -6.36 -7.71 0.05
CA ASP A 28 -7.65 -7.31 -0.51
C ASP A 28 -7.45 -6.30 -1.66
N LEU A 29 -8.53 -5.71 -2.17
CA LEU A 29 -8.44 -4.68 -3.21
C LEU A 29 -7.84 -3.36 -2.68
N TRP A 30 -7.81 -3.12 -1.37
CA TRP A 30 -7.13 -1.98 -0.77
C TRP A 30 -5.61 -2.16 -0.81
N SER A 31 -5.12 -3.38 -0.61
CA SER A 31 -3.71 -3.72 -0.88
C SER A 31 -3.29 -3.40 -2.31
N LEU A 32 -4.20 -3.52 -3.29
CA LEU A 32 -3.94 -3.13 -4.68
C LEU A 32 -3.84 -1.60 -4.83
N VAL A 33 -4.59 -0.81 -4.05
CA VAL A 33 -4.45 0.65 -3.99
C VAL A 33 -3.07 1.02 -3.45
N HIS A 34 -2.60 0.34 -2.41
CA HIS A 34 -1.23 0.47 -1.91
C HIS A 34 -0.17 0.13 -2.96
N PHE A 35 -0.35 -0.97 -3.69
CA PHE A 35 0.52 -1.35 -4.81
C PHE A 35 0.62 -0.25 -5.87
N CYS A 36 -0.53 0.26 -6.33
CA CYS A 36 -0.61 1.34 -7.33
C CYS A 36 0.03 2.63 -6.82
N SER A 37 -0.17 2.98 -5.55
CA SER A 37 0.48 4.12 -4.90
C SER A 37 2.01 3.95 -4.91
N GLY A 38 2.48 2.75 -4.60
CA GLY A 38 3.88 2.35 -4.74
C GLY A 38 4.43 2.54 -6.15
N LEU A 39 3.72 2.07 -7.18
CA LEU A 39 4.12 2.25 -8.59
C LEU A 39 4.29 3.74 -8.94
N ILE A 40 3.32 4.57 -8.56
CA ILE A 40 3.34 6.02 -8.81
C ILE A 40 4.55 6.66 -8.12
N LEU A 41 4.78 6.37 -6.83
CA LEU A 41 5.93 6.88 -6.10
C LEU A 41 7.25 6.38 -6.71
N GLY A 42 7.29 5.13 -7.17
CA GLY A 42 8.43 4.55 -7.87
C GLY A 42 8.76 5.30 -9.15
N PHE A 43 7.76 5.62 -9.97
CA PHE A 43 7.91 6.45 -11.17
C PHE A 43 8.45 7.84 -10.85
N LEU A 44 7.77 8.54 -9.94
CA LEU A 44 8.13 9.91 -9.55
C LEU A 44 9.55 9.97 -9.02
N PHE A 45 9.91 9.08 -8.08
CA PHE A 45 11.23 9.14 -7.45
C PHE A 45 12.35 8.55 -8.31
N ALA A 46 12.05 7.64 -9.24
CA ALA A 46 13.04 7.20 -10.21
C ALA A 46 13.48 8.34 -11.16
N THR A 47 12.63 9.34 -11.35
CA THR A 47 12.94 10.51 -12.18
C THR A 47 13.91 11.46 -11.48
N TYR A 48 13.70 11.74 -10.19
CA TYR A 48 14.38 12.85 -9.50
C TYR A 48 15.41 12.45 -8.43
N TYR A 49 15.36 11.22 -7.89
CA TYR A 49 16.11 10.87 -6.68
C TYR A 49 16.97 9.60 -6.81
N HIS A 50 18.03 9.55 -5.98
CA HIS A 50 18.86 8.36 -5.82
C HIS A 50 18.12 7.27 -5.02
N LYS A 51 18.37 6.01 -5.40
CA LYS A 51 17.67 4.83 -4.86
C LYS A 51 17.57 4.85 -3.34
N LYS A 52 18.68 5.10 -2.64
CA LYS A 52 18.76 5.08 -1.16
C LYS A 52 17.78 6.06 -0.51
N LEU A 53 17.65 7.27 -1.07
CA LEU A 53 16.74 8.28 -0.55
C LEU A 53 15.30 7.98 -0.97
N SER A 54 15.09 7.55 -2.20
CA SER A 54 13.76 7.24 -2.74
C SER A 54 13.01 6.20 -1.91
N TRP A 55 13.64 5.06 -1.59
CA TRP A 55 12.93 3.99 -0.87
C TRP A 55 12.61 4.37 0.57
N LEU A 56 13.47 5.17 1.23
CA LEU A 56 13.23 5.67 2.57
C LEU A 56 12.06 6.65 2.60
N ILE A 57 12.02 7.60 1.65
CA ILE A 57 10.90 8.55 1.55
C ILE A 57 9.60 7.79 1.24
N THR A 58 9.61 6.85 0.29
CA THR A 58 8.42 6.05 -0.02
C THR A 58 7.93 5.25 1.18
N LEU A 59 8.82 4.57 1.90
CA LEU A 59 8.44 3.82 3.10
C LEU A 59 7.83 4.75 4.15
N SER A 60 8.43 5.91 4.40
CA SER A 60 7.89 6.91 5.33
C SER A 60 6.51 7.41 4.90
N LEU A 61 6.30 7.67 3.60
CA LEU A 61 5.00 8.10 3.07
C LEU A 61 3.92 7.03 3.25
N LEU A 62 4.25 5.76 2.97
CA LEU A 62 3.32 4.65 3.15
C LEU A 62 3.00 4.41 4.65
N ILE A 63 3.98 4.55 5.54
CA ILE A 63 3.74 4.49 7.00
C ILE A 63 2.84 5.65 7.45
N ILE A 64 3.09 6.87 6.96
CA ILE A 64 2.23 8.01 7.26
C ILE A 64 0.82 7.76 6.74
N TYR A 65 0.69 7.16 5.55
CA TYR A 65 -0.60 6.81 4.98
C TYR A 65 -1.37 5.84 5.89
N GLU A 66 -0.74 4.75 6.33
CA GLU A 66 -1.31 3.79 7.30
C GLU A 66 -1.73 4.45 8.62
N ILE A 67 -0.90 5.37 9.13
CA ILE A 67 -1.20 6.13 10.34
C ILE A 67 -2.43 7.01 10.13
N LEU A 68 -2.53 7.68 8.98
CA LEU A 68 -3.70 8.49 8.63
C LEU A 68 -4.97 7.64 8.53
N GLU A 69 -4.87 6.41 8.01
CA GLU A 69 -6.00 5.49 7.97
C GLU A 69 -6.50 5.14 9.36
N VAL A 70 -5.59 4.88 10.31
CA VAL A 70 -5.95 4.66 11.71
C VAL A 70 -6.66 5.88 12.30
N PHE A 71 -6.13 7.09 12.08
CA PHE A 71 -6.75 8.31 12.60
C PHE A 71 -8.11 8.64 11.99
N LEU A 72 -8.33 8.25 10.74
CA LEU A 72 -9.56 8.51 9.99
C LEU A 72 -10.46 7.27 9.90
N THR A 73 -10.20 6.25 10.73
CA THR A 73 -11.03 5.05 10.86
C THR A 73 -12.42 5.43 11.39
N GLY A 74 -13.46 4.90 10.76
CA GLY A 74 -14.86 5.20 11.07
C GLY A 74 -15.39 6.51 10.45
N ILE A 75 -14.52 7.28 9.79
CA ILE A 75 -14.91 8.47 9.01
C ILE A 75 -14.76 8.18 7.52
N VAL A 76 -13.55 7.83 7.11
CA VAL A 76 -13.19 7.56 5.70
C VAL A 76 -12.79 6.10 5.52
N PHE A 77 -12.02 5.57 6.47
CA PHE A 77 -11.48 4.21 6.40
C PHE A 77 -12.18 3.26 7.35
N VAL A 78 -11.97 1.98 7.11
CA VAL A 78 -12.55 0.91 7.90
C VAL A 78 -11.45 0.32 8.78
N SER A 79 -11.81 -0.14 9.98
CA SER A 79 -10.82 -0.70 10.90
C SER A 79 -10.18 -1.96 10.32
N GLU A 80 -8.86 -1.98 10.24
CA GLU A 80 -8.10 -3.13 9.75
C GLU A 80 -7.30 -3.78 10.88
N THR A 81 -6.90 -5.03 10.65
CA THR A 81 -5.96 -5.73 11.56
C THR A 81 -4.53 -5.26 11.31
N TYR A 82 -3.65 -5.37 12.29
CA TYR A 82 -2.22 -5.09 12.09
C TYR A 82 -1.56 -5.96 11.00
N THR A 83 -2.10 -7.14 10.73
CA THR A 83 -1.60 -8.02 9.66
C THR A 83 -1.90 -7.43 8.28
N ASP A 84 -3.10 -6.88 8.10
CA ASP A 84 -3.54 -6.22 6.86
C ASP A 84 -2.62 -5.03 6.53
N LYS A 85 -2.48 -4.10 7.49
CA LYS A 85 -1.57 -2.95 7.40
C LYS A 85 -0.14 -3.30 7.06
N PHE A 86 0.35 -4.40 7.65
CA PHE A 86 1.70 -4.88 7.36
C PHE A 86 1.85 -5.37 5.92
N TRP A 87 0.85 -6.07 5.40
CA TRP A 87 0.83 -6.49 4.00
C TRP A 87 0.67 -5.31 3.04
N ASP A 88 -0.15 -4.32 3.38
CA ASP A 88 -0.32 -3.11 2.59
C ASP A 88 0.98 -2.33 2.42
N LEU A 89 1.78 -2.20 3.49
CA LEU A 89 3.14 -1.65 3.43
C LEU A 89 4.06 -2.47 2.52
N ILE A 90 4.07 -3.81 2.66
CA ILE A 90 4.90 -4.70 1.83
C ILE A 90 4.53 -4.58 0.36
N ILE A 91 3.24 -4.64 0.06
CA ILE A 91 2.70 -4.60 -1.30
C ILE A 91 2.94 -3.22 -1.92
N GLY A 92 2.74 -2.13 -1.18
CA GLY A 92 3.10 -0.78 -1.62
C GLY A 92 4.59 -0.64 -1.94
N MET A 93 5.47 -1.15 -1.06
CA MET A 93 6.92 -1.15 -1.32
C MET A 93 7.30 -2.03 -2.52
N ALA A 94 6.60 -3.14 -2.76
CA ALA A 94 6.81 -3.97 -3.94
C ALA A 94 6.51 -3.20 -5.22
N GLY A 95 5.38 -2.47 -5.29
CA GLY A 95 5.05 -1.58 -6.40
C GLY A 95 6.16 -0.55 -6.66
N PHE A 96 6.64 0.11 -5.61
CA PHE A 96 7.76 1.06 -5.71
C PHE A 96 9.01 0.44 -6.34
N PHE A 97 9.45 -0.71 -5.83
CA PHE A 97 10.69 -1.32 -6.33
C PHE A 97 10.57 -1.84 -7.77
N ILE A 98 9.40 -2.35 -8.16
CA ILE A 98 9.13 -2.78 -9.53
C ILE A 98 9.31 -1.59 -10.47
N PHE A 99 8.57 -0.50 -10.24
CA PHE A 99 8.61 0.64 -11.13
C PHE A 99 9.98 1.32 -11.13
N TYR A 100 10.56 1.54 -9.94
CA TYR A 100 11.85 2.21 -9.80
C TYR A 100 12.95 1.49 -10.59
N LYS A 101 13.00 0.15 -10.50
CA LYS A 101 13.98 -0.66 -11.24
C LYS A 101 13.74 -0.62 -12.74
N ILE A 102 12.49 -0.78 -13.19
CA ILE A 102 12.14 -0.77 -14.62
C ILE A 102 12.52 0.57 -15.24
N PHE A 103 12.12 1.68 -14.62
CA PHE A 103 12.36 3.01 -15.15
C PHE A 103 13.85 3.34 -15.24
N LYS A 104 14.61 3.08 -14.18
CA LYS A 104 16.07 3.29 -14.18
C LYS A 104 16.78 2.40 -15.19
N LYS A 105 16.35 1.15 -15.35
CA LYS A 105 16.92 0.25 -16.37
C LYS A 105 16.72 0.81 -17.78
N ILE A 106 15.52 1.29 -18.11
CA ILE A 106 15.22 1.83 -19.45
C ILE A 106 16.00 3.12 -19.73
N HIS A 107 16.15 4.02 -18.76
CA HIS A 107 16.75 5.34 -18.98
C HIS A 107 18.27 5.41 -18.73
N HIS A 108 18.87 4.38 -18.15
CA HIS A 108 20.32 4.28 -17.92
C HIS A 108 20.95 3.09 -18.67
N SER A 109 20.25 2.51 -19.65
CA SER A 109 20.82 1.61 -20.68
C SER A 109 21.18 2.43 -21.91
#